data_AF-A0A662XSL1-F1
#
_entry.id   AF-A0A662XSL1-F1
#
_cell.length_a   1.000
_cell.length_b   1.000
_cell.length_c   1.000
_cell.angle_alpha   90.00
_cell.angle_beta   90.00
_cell.angle_gamma   90.00
#
_symmetry.space_group_name_H-M   'P 1'
#
loop_
_entity.id
_entity.type
_entity.pdbx_description
1 polymer ?
#
loop_
_entity_poly.entity_id
_entity_poly.type
_entity_poly.pdbx_seq_one_letter_code
_entity_poly.pdbx_strand_id
1 'polypeptide(L)'
;RYYLLPSFLHFLSYLASPSLADKPLDVKLVFRTFGDDIVEVARELELLVGGQHPVGLPALPERFRLELEPSARRVGTFYRDGFGSDGTALAVGTLAKVPFSSKLAEEGVNAPTNFYAASEPTVEVIRGFQPIQKTLETMLQGASTLALRDYWEWWSAHAEDGQYGKLLLVDDKASDVAVFFDDHIEAHHSHIVDVRDALSGEPVAFETSRGKFLQRVEPFAAITDPNYFTTLFEKIVSK
;
A
#
# COMPACT_ATOMS: atom_id res chain seq x y z
N ARG A 1 -14.32 10.70 13.04
CA ARG A 1 -14.78 9.49 12.33
C ARG A 1 -13.59 8.55 12.30
N TYR A 2 -13.77 7.27 12.62
CA TYR A 2 -12.70 6.26 12.60
C TYR A 2 -12.78 5.50 11.27
N TYR A 3 -11.62 5.09 10.75
CA TYR A 3 -11.41 4.53 9.42
C TYR A 3 -10.76 3.14 9.45
N LEU A 4 -10.14 2.76 10.57
CA LEU A 4 -9.59 1.43 10.78
C LEU A 4 -10.58 0.52 11.52
N LEU A 5 -10.62 -0.75 11.13
CA LEU A 5 -11.44 -1.76 11.81
C LEU A 5 -10.89 -2.05 13.21
N PRO A 6 -11.74 -2.30 14.22
CA PRO A 6 -11.28 -2.65 15.57
C PRO A 6 -10.29 -3.83 15.59
N SER A 7 -10.53 -4.88 14.80
CA SER A 7 -9.60 -6.02 14.69
C SER A 7 -8.23 -5.62 14.14
N PHE A 8 -8.17 -4.64 13.23
CA PHE A 8 -6.91 -4.11 12.74
C PHE A 8 -6.20 -3.29 13.82
N LEU A 9 -6.95 -2.53 14.64
CA LEU A 9 -6.38 -1.84 15.81
C LEU A 9 -5.77 -2.81 16.82
N HIS A 10 -6.46 -3.91 17.12
CA HIS A 10 -5.93 -5.00 17.94
C HIS A 10 -4.67 -5.62 17.33
N PHE A 11 -4.63 -5.78 16.01
CA PHE A 11 -3.45 -6.25 15.30
C PHE A 11 -2.27 -5.29 15.42
N LEU A 12 -2.47 -3.97 15.28
CA LEU A 12 -1.40 -2.98 15.51
C LEU A 12 -0.85 -3.07 16.95
N SER A 13 -1.73 -3.25 17.94
CA SER A 13 -1.32 -3.47 19.33
C SER A 13 -0.52 -4.77 19.51
N TYR A 14 -0.92 -5.85 18.83
CA TYR A 14 -0.17 -7.11 18.79
C TYR A 14 1.23 -6.91 18.17
N LEU A 15 1.34 -6.19 17.05
CA LEU A 15 2.63 -5.86 16.41
C LEU A 15 3.54 -5.01 17.30
N ALA A 16 2.97 -4.22 18.21
CA ALA A 16 3.69 -3.45 19.19
C ALA A 16 4.06 -4.25 20.46
N SER A 17 3.50 -5.44 20.64
CA SER A 17 3.65 -6.21 21.88
C SER A 17 5.05 -6.82 22.04
N PRO A 18 5.50 -7.06 23.29
CA PRO A 18 6.77 -7.75 23.55
C PRO A 18 6.85 -9.13 22.89
N SER A 19 5.71 -9.83 22.80
CA SER A 19 5.64 -11.18 22.22
C SER A 19 6.07 -11.25 20.75
N LEU A 20 5.96 -10.14 20.01
CA LEU A 20 6.48 -10.03 18.66
C LEU A 20 7.83 -9.31 18.60
N ALA A 21 8.08 -8.35 19.49
CA ALA A 21 9.34 -7.62 19.55
C ALA A 21 10.57 -8.53 19.77
N ASP A 22 10.38 -9.67 20.42
CA ASP A 22 11.44 -10.65 20.67
C ASP A 22 11.70 -11.60 19.47
N LYS A 23 10.88 -11.54 18.41
CA LYS A 23 11.11 -12.31 17.19
C LYS A 23 12.01 -11.53 16.24
N PRO A 24 12.90 -12.19 15.46
CA PRO A 24 13.72 -11.53 14.44
C PRO A 24 12.89 -11.20 13.18
N LEU A 25 11.79 -10.46 13.35
CA LEU A 25 10.87 -10.06 12.30
C LEU A 25 10.79 -8.54 12.22
N ASP A 26 11.12 -7.99 11.05
CA ASP A 26 10.89 -6.57 10.74
C ASP A 26 9.59 -6.44 9.93
N VAL A 27 8.52 -6.02 10.60
CA VAL A 27 7.19 -5.89 9.97
C VAL A 27 6.97 -4.46 9.51
N LYS A 28 6.60 -4.31 8.24
CA LYS A 28 6.22 -3.03 7.64
C LYS A 28 4.74 -3.01 7.26
N LEU A 29 4.12 -1.84 7.37
CA LEU A 29 2.73 -1.59 7.00
C LEU A 29 2.67 -0.59 5.85
N VAL A 30 1.96 -0.96 4.78
CA VAL A 30 1.72 -0.07 3.64
C VAL A 30 0.22 0.05 3.43
N PHE A 31 -0.35 1.19 3.79
CA PHE A 31 -1.76 1.48 3.53
C PHE A 31 -1.96 1.82 2.06
N ARG A 32 -3.00 1.27 1.44
CA ARG A 32 -3.28 1.43 0.00
C ARG A 32 -4.73 1.85 -0.21
N THR A 33 -4.97 2.83 -1.07
CA THR A 33 -6.34 3.23 -1.45
C THR A 33 -6.36 3.86 -2.84
N PHE A 34 -7.49 3.75 -3.53
CA PHE A 34 -7.79 4.57 -4.71
C PHE A 34 -8.35 5.96 -4.31
N GLY A 35 -8.93 6.06 -3.11
CA GLY A 35 -9.62 7.24 -2.58
C GLY A 35 -8.72 8.28 -1.91
N ASP A 36 -9.29 9.02 -0.97
CA ASP A 36 -8.66 10.14 -0.24
C ASP A 36 -8.50 9.87 1.27
N ASP A 37 -8.80 8.65 1.71
CA ASP A 37 -8.95 8.31 3.14
C ASP A 37 -7.63 8.22 3.93
N ILE A 38 -6.48 8.26 3.26
CA ILE A 38 -5.15 8.17 3.91
C ILE A 38 -4.96 9.27 4.96
N VAL A 39 -5.48 10.47 4.74
CA VAL A 39 -5.39 11.57 5.71
C VAL A 39 -6.09 11.22 7.02
N GLU A 40 -7.23 10.53 6.92
CA GLU A 40 -8.00 10.14 8.10
C GLU A 40 -7.38 8.92 8.80
N VAL A 41 -6.81 7.97 8.03
CA VAL A 41 -6.01 6.87 8.57
C VAL A 41 -4.81 7.42 9.37
N ALA A 42 -4.09 8.41 8.83
CA ALA A 42 -2.96 9.04 9.52
C ALA A 42 -3.39 9.72 10.84
N ARG A 43 -4.54 10.41 10.85
CA ARG A 43 -5.10 11.01 12.07
C ARG A 43 -5.47 9.95 13.11
N GLU A 44 -6.03 8.83 12.69
CA GLU A 44 -6.38 7.74 13.60
C GLU A 44 -5.13 7.07 14.18
N LEU A 45 -4.09 6.87 13.37
CA LEU A 45 -2.78 6.41 13.83
C LEU A 45 -2.15 7.38 14.85
N GLU A 46 -2.30 8.69 14.64
CA GLU A 46 -1.83 9.69 15.60
C GLU A 46 -2.54 9.56 16.96
N LEU A 47 -3.85 9.31 16.97
CA LEU A 47 -4.59 9.07 18.21
C LEU A 47 -4.10 7.80 18.93
N LEU A 48 -3.75 6.75 18.19
CA LEU A 48 -3.21 5.51 18.76
C LEU A 48 -1.80 5.71 19.32
N VAL A 49 -0.92 6.42 18.61
CA VAL A 49 0.43 6.75 19.08
C VAL A 49 0.37 7.65 20.32
N GLY A 50 -0.56 8.61 20.34
CA GLY A 50 -0.79 9.49 21.48
C GLY A 50 -1.50 8.84 22.68
N GLY A 51 -1.96 7.59 22.56
CA GLY A 51 -2.74 6.91 23.61
C GLY A 51 -4.12 7.54 23.87
N GLN A 52 -4.68 8.21 22.86
CA GLN A 52 -5.94 8.97 22.92
C GLN A 52 -7.10 8.28 22.19
N HIS A 53 -6.84 7.12 21.57
CA HIS A 53 -7.86 6.40 20.83
C HIS A 53 -8.93 5.79 21.76
N PRO A 54 -10.24 5.97 21.50
CA PRO A 54 -11.31 5.55 22.41
C PRO A 54 -11.48 4.04 22.57
N VAL A 55 -10.84 3.24 21.72
CA VAL A 55 -10.87 1.76 21.79
C VAL A 55 -10.19 1.20 23.04
N GLY A 56 -9.43 2.03 23.78
CA GLY A 56 -8.82 1.64 25.06
C GLY A 56 -7.59 0.74 24.94
N LEU A 57 -6.92 0.75 23.78
CA LEU A 57 -5.65 0.04 23.58
C LEU A 57 -4.47 0.87 24.15
N PRO A 58 -3.36 0.21 24.54
CA PRO A 58 -2.13 0.92 24.88
C PRO A 58 -1.64 1.80 23.75
N ALA A 59 -0.92 2.88 24.10
CA ALA A 59 -0.30 3.76 23.12
C ALA A 59 0.64 2.97 22.20
N LEU A 60 0.55 3.22 20.89
CA LEU A 60 1.47 2.61 19.92
C LEU A 60 2.83 3.32 19.92
N PRO A 61 3.93 2.60 19.64
CA PRO A 61 5.23 3.23 19.43
C PRO A 61 5.23 4.21 18.26
N GLU A 62 6.11 5.20 18.34
CA GLU A 62 6.31 6.26 17.34
C GLU A 62 6.45 5.76 15.89
N ARG A 63 7.04 4.58 15.68
CA ARG A 63 7.22 3.97 14.34
C ARG A 63 5.90 3.70 13.57
N PHE A 64 4.76 3.67 14.27
CA PHE A 64 3.44 3.52 13.66
C PHE A 64 2.86 4.84 13.13
N ARG A 65 3.46 5.99 13.45
CA ARG A 65 3.03 7.30 12.95
C ARG A 65 3.21 7.35 11.43
N LEU A 66 2.16 7.77 10.72
CA LEU A 66 2.19 8.02 9.28
C LEU A 66 2.34 9.52 9.03
N GLU A 67 3.56 9.95 8.73
CA GLU A 67 3.86 11.36 8.38
C GLU A 67 3.51 11.63 6.92
N LEU A 68 2.65 12.62 6.68
CA LEU A 68 2.19 12.97 5.34
C LEU A 68 3.04 14.05 4.66
N GLU A 69 3.95 14.68 5.41
CA GLU A 69 4.81 15.74 4.89
C GLU A 69 5.74 15.21 3.79
N PRO A 70 5.92 15.92 2.66
CA PRO A 70 6.73 15.43 1.54
C PRO A 70 8.16 15.02 1.94
N SER A 71 8.78 15.78 2.85
CA SER A 71 10.14 15.53 3.34
C SER A 71 10.28 14.22 4.11
N ALA A 72 9.19 13.70 4.69
CA ALA A 72 9.21 12.44 5.43
C ALA A 72 9.30 11.23 4.49
N ARG A 73 8.97 11.40 3.20
CA ARG A 73 8.97 10.33 2.18
C ARG A 73 8.21 9.07 2.63
N ARG A 74 7.12 9.22 3.39
CA ARG A 74 6.27 8.10 3.82
C ARG A 74 5.01 7.88 2.99
N VAL A 75 4.79 8.77 2.01
CA VAL A 75 3.64 8.71 1.11
C VAL A 75 4.06 8.71 -0.35
N GLY A 76 3.22 8.14 -1.21
CA GLY A 76 3.38 8.26 -2.65
C GLY A 76 2.07 8.03 -3.40
N THR A 77 2.05 8.40 -4.66
CA THR A 77 0.89 8.27 -5.53
C THR A 77 1.29 7.63 -6.86
N PHE A 78 0.62 6.55 -7.22
CA PHE A 78 0.79 5.91 -8.51
C PHE A 78 0.10 6.72 -9.62
N TYR A 79 0.73 6.69 -10.78
CA TYR A 79 0.17 7.09 -12.06
C TYR A 79 0.40 5.97 -13.06
N ARG A 80 -0.63 5.65 -13.85
CA ARG A 80 -0.56 4.61 -14.89
C ARG A 80 -1.15 5.13 -16.19
N ASP A 81 -0.37 5.03 -17.25
CA ASP A 81 -0.69 5.39 -18.62
C ASP A 81 -0.37 4.26 -19.62
N GLY A 82 0.12 3.13 -19.12
CA GLY A 82 0.37 1.93 -19.91
C GLY A 82 0.43 0.66 -19.05
N PHE A 83 0.42 -0.49 -19.73
CA PHE A 83 0.46 -1.80 -19.07
C PHE A 83 1.86 -2.15 -18.57
N GLY A 84 2.90 -1.74 -19.30
CA GLY A 84 4.29 -2.06 -19.02
C GLY A 84 4.94 -1.18 -17.96
N SER A 85 6.21 -1.48 -17.72
CA SER A 85 7.08 -0.74 -16.80
C SER A 85 7.15 0.75 -17.15
N ASP A 86 7.28 1.08 -18.43
CA ASP A 86 7.32 2.44 -18.95
C ASP A 86 6.01 3.21 -18.73
N GLY A 87 4.88 2.51 -18.66
CA GLY A 87 3.55 3.06 -18.41
C GLY A 87 3.17 3.24 -16.94
N THR A 88 4.12 3.09 -16.00
CA THR A 88 3.85 3.23 -14.57
C THR A 88 4.87 4.15 -13.90
N ALA A 89 4.35 5.11 -13.13
CA ALA A 89 5.14 5.99 -12.29
C ALA A 89 4.64 6.03 -10.85
N LEU A 90 5.54 6.32 -9.91
CA LEU A 90 5.29 6.63 -8.51
C LEU A 90 5.80 8.04 -8.23
N ALA A 91 4.91 8.93 -7.82
CA ALA A 91 5.26 10.24 -7.28
C ALA A 91 5.45 10.12 -5.77
N VAL A 92 6.66 10.36 -5.27
CA VAL A 92 7.01 10.24 -3.85
C VAL A 92 6.83 11.58 -3.15
N GLY A 93 6.29 11.53 -1.93
CA GLY A 93 6.08 12.70 -1.08
C GLY A 93 4.76 13.42 -1.32
N THR A 94 3.81 12.79 -2.03
CA THR A 94 2.49 13.38 -2.28
C THR A 94 1.38 12.33 -2.33
N LEU A 95 0.17 12.77 -1.96
CA LEU A 95 -1.10 12.05 -2.14
C LEU A 95 -1.96 12.67 -3.25
N ALA A 96 -1.49 13.77 -3.86
CA ALA A 96 -2.14 14.39 -4.98
C ALA A 96 -1.96 13.48 -6.21
N LYS A 97 -3.07 13.07 -6.82
CA LYS A 97 -3.05 12.31 -8.06
C LYS A 97 -3.08 13.22 -9.28
N VAL A 98 -2.40 12.80 -10.34
CA VAL A 98 -2.52 13.41 -11.66
C VAL A 98 -3.96 13.23 -12.15
N PRO A 99 -4.72 14.30 -12.44
CA PRO A 99 -6.11 14.18 -12.85
C PRO A 99 -6.21 13.51 -14.22
N PHE A 100 -7.28 12.73 -14.44
CA PHE A 100 -7.56 12.22 -15.77
C PHE A 100 -8.06 13.36 -16.67
N SER A 101 -7.25 13.75 -17.65
CA SER A 101 -7.63 14.78 -18.63
C SER A 101 -7.04 14.48 -20.00
N SER A 102 -7.75 14.86 -21.06
CA SER A 102 -7.30 14.71 -22.44
C SER A 102 -6.01 15.48 -22.73
N LYS A 103 -5.78 16.62 -22.07
CA LYS A 103 -4.55 17.40 -22.20
C LYS A 103 -3.33 16.68 -21.63
N LEU A 104 -3.50 16.02 -20.48
CA LEU A 104 -2.41 15.24 -19.87
C LEU A 104 -2.11 13.97 -20.67
N ALA A 105 -3.09 13.41 -21.38
CA ALA A 105 -2.85 12.31 -22.32
C ALA A 105 -1.93 12.73 -23.49
N GLU A 106 -1.99 13.99 -23.93
CA GLU A 106 -1.08 14.53 -24.97
C GLU A 106 0.36 14.70 -24.46
N GLU A 107 0.55 14.91 -23.16
CA GLU A 107 1.87 15.01 -22.54
C GLU A 107 2.55 13.65 -22.33
N GLY A 108 1.77 12.56 -22.40
CA GLY A 108 2.23 11.17 -22.30
C GLY A 108 3.12 10.95 -21.07
N VAL A 109 4.31 10.39 -21.31
CA VAL A 109 5.29 10.00 -20.28
C VAL A 109 5.67 11.15 -19.33
N ASN A 110 5.59 12.40 -19.79
CA ASN A 110 5.97 13.59 -19.00
C ASN A 110 4.84 14.16 -18.15
N ALA A 111 3.59 13.71 -18.35
CA ALA A 111 2.42 14.22 -17.65
C ALA A 111 2.59 14.29 -16.11
N PRO A 112 3.02 13.22 -15.40
CA PRO A 112 3.20 13.31 -13.95
C PRO A 112 4.29 14.31 -13.56
N THR A 113 5.43 14.31 -14.25
CA THR A 113 6.55 15.21 -13.96
C THR A 113 6.14 16.68 -14.11
N ASN A 114 5.44 17.02 -15.19
CA ASN A 114 4.97 18.37 -15.44
C ASN A 114 3.92 18.81 -14.42
N PHE A 115 3.00 17.92 -14.07
CA PHE A 115 1.96 18.19 -13.06
C PHE A 115 2.56 18.59 -11.72
N TYR A 116 3.50 17.80 -11.18
CA TYR A 116 4.09 18.08 -9.88
C TYR A 116 5.10 19.23 -9.90
N ALA A 117 5.84 19.43 -11.01
CA ALA A 117 6.80 20.52 -11.12
C ALA A 117 6.17 21.92 -10.92
N ALA A 118 4.87 22.06 -11.26
CA ALA A 118 4.16 23.33 -11.14
C ALA A 118 3.77 23.69 -9.69
N SER A 119 3.46 22.70 -8.84
CA SER A 119 2.85 22.92 -7.52
C SER A 119 3.60 22.31 -6.35
N GLU A 120 4.42 21.28 -6.58
CA GLU A 120 5.06 20.48 -5.54
C GLU A 120 6.52 20.15 -5.94
N PRO A 121 7.44 21.12 -5.93
CA PRO A 121 8.80 20.96 -6.49
C PRO A 121 9.67 19.93 -5.75
N THR A 122 9.25 19.50 -4.56
CA THR A 122 9.91 18.47 -3.75
C THR A 122 9.48 17.05 -4.10
N VAL A 123 8.43 16.89 -4.91
CA VAL A 123 7.93 15.59 -5.35
C VAL A 123 8.89 14.98 -6.37
N GLU A 124 9.24 13.73 -6.13
CA GLU A 124 10.09 12.96 -7.00
C GLU A 124 9.24 11.96 -7.81
N VAL A 125 9.26 12.06 -9.13
CA VAL A 125 8.54 11.14 -10.02
C VAL A 125 9.49 10.04 -10.48
N ILE A 126 9.22 8.81 -10.03
CA ILE A 126 9.97 7.61 -10.39
C ILE A 126 9.17 6.80 -11.39
N ARG A 127 9.75 6.48 -12.55
CA ARG A 127 9.09 5.69 -13.59
C ARG A 127 9.78 4.34 -13.77
N GLY A 128 9.01 3.29 -14.02
CA GLY A 128 9.51 1.93 -14.22
C GLY A 128 9.44 1.07 -12.96
N PHE A 129 9.15 -0.23 -13.15
CA PHE A 129 8.96 -1.18 -12.04
C PHE A 129 10.21 -1.32 -11.15
N GLN A 130 11.40 -1.56 -11.72
CA GLN A 130 12.62 -1.70 -10.92
C GLN A 130 12.99 -0.42 -10.15
N PRO A 131 13.00 0.79 -10.76
CA PRO A 131 13.19 2.04 -10.01
C PRO A 131 12.14 2.26 -8.91
N ILE A 132 10.88 1.92 -9.16
CA ILE A 132 9.80 2.02 -8.17
C ILE A 132 10.07 1.05 -7.01
N GLN A 133 10.37 -0.22 -7.29
CA GLN A 133 10.65 -1.22 -6.26
C GLN A 133 11.80 -0.77 -5.35
N LYS A 134 12.93 -0.35 -5.94
CA LYS A 134 14.09 0.15 -5.19
C LYS A 134 13.75 1.38 -4.33
N THR A 135 12.92 2.27 -4.86
CA THR A 135 12.42 3.43 -4.13
C THR A 135 11.57 3.02 -2.93
N LEU A 136 10.64 2.07 -3.10
CA LEU A 136 9.81 1.55 -2.02
C LEU A 136 10.65 0.83 -0.94
N GLU A 137 11.64 0.02 -1.34
CA GLU A 137 12.59 -0.61 -0.42
C GLU A 137 13.33 0.44 0.42
N THR A 138 13.80 1.52 -0.23
CA THR A 138 14.48 2.62 0.47
C THR A 138 13.54 3.33 1.45
N MET A 139 12.27 3.56 1.08
CA MET A 139 11.26 4.13 1.98
C MET A 139 11.00 3.23 3.19
N LEU A 140 10.91 1.91 2.97
CA LEU A 140 10.65 0.90 4.01
C LEU A 140 11.85 0.67 4.95
N GLN A 141 13.08 0.93 4.49
CA GLN A 141 14.25 0.97 5.37
C GLN A 141 14.18 2.13 6.37
N GLY A 142 13.59 3.26 5.96
CA GLY A 142 13.47 4.47 6.79
C GLY A 142 12.22 4.53 7.67
N ALA A 143 11.19 3.71 7.41
CA ALA A 143 9.92 3.78 8.12
C ALA A 143 9.22 2.42 8.24
N SER A 144 8.49 2.21 9.34
CA SER A 144 7.63 1.02 9.51
C SER A 144 6.25 1.17 8.89
N THR A 145 5.82 2.40 8.60
CA THR A 145 4.48 2.70 8.08
C THR A 145 4.58 3.65 6.89
N LEU A 146 4.00 3.24 5.77
CA LEU A 146 3.87 4.02 4.54
C LEU A 146 2.40 4.05 4.10
N ALA A 147 2.06 4.96 3.20
CA ALA A 147 0.79 4.93 2.49
C ALA A 147 0.96 5.28 1.02
N LEU A 148 0.35 4.51 0.14
CA LEU A 148 0.36 4.77 -1.30
C LEU A 148 -1.06 4.93 -1.81
N ARG A 149 -1.26 5.96 -2.64
CA ARG A 149 -2.49 6.14 -3.39
C ARG A 149 -2.37 5.49 -4.75
N ASP A 150 -3.32 4.63 -5.09
CA ASP A 150 -3.42 3.94 -6.36
C ASP A 150 -4.23 4.75 -7.39
N TYR A 151 -4.01 4.44 -8.67
CA TYR A 151 -4.58 5.22 -9.76
C TYR A 151 -5.94 4.66 -10.24
N TRP A 152 -7.01 5.18 -9.65
CA TRP A 152 -8.39 4.75 -9.91
C TRP A 152 -8.76 4.85 -11.40
N GLU A 153 -8.39 5.95 -12.04
CA GLU A 153 -8.82 6.25 -13.40
C GLU A 153 -8.28 5.23 -14.41
N TRP A 154 -7.10 4.67 -14.16
CA TRP A 154 -6.57 3.58 -14.96
C TRP A 154 -7.33 2.28 -14.75
N TRP A 155 -7.59 1.89 -13.49
CA TRP A 155 -8.33 0.67 -13.18
C TRP A 155 -9.76 0.71 -13.73
N SER A 156 -10.47 1.82 -13.49
CA SER A 156 -11.85 2.03 -13.95
C SER A 156 -11.98 2.07 -15.48
N ALA A 157 -11.02 2.72 -16.17
CA ALA A 157 -11.02 2.75 -17.65
C ALA A 157 -10.81 1.36 -18.29
N HIS A 158 -10.32 0.38 -17.53
CA HIS A 158 -10.11 -1.00 -17.96
C HIS A 158 -11.11 -1.97 -17.33
N ALA A 159 -12.34 -1.48 -17.08
CA ALA A 159 -13.44 -2.27 -16.55
C ALA A 159 -13.12 -2.99 -15.22
N GLU A 160 -12.28 -2.37 -14.40
CA GLU A 160 -11.91 -2.87 -13.07
C GLU A 160 -11.22 -4.26 -13.13
N ASP A 161 -10.54 -4.56 -14.22
CA ASP A 161 -9.74 -5.79 -14.33
C ASP A 161 -8.48 -5.74 -13.45
N GLY A 162 -8.15 -6.90 -12.86
CA GLY A 162 -7.08 -7.05 -11.88
C GLY A 162 -5.71 -6.64 -12.41
N GLN A 163 -5.42 -6.82 -13.70
CA GLN A 163 -4.13 -6.44 -14.30
C GLN A 163 -3.93 -4.92 -14.40
N TYR A 164 -4.97 -4.13 -14.11
CA TYR A 164 -4.96 -2.68 -14.13
C TYR A 164 -5.19 -2.10 -12.72
N GLY A 165 -5.34 -2.96 -11.71
CA GLY A 165 -5.55 -2.58 -10.33
C GLY A 165 -4.32 -2.01 -9.63
N LYS A 166 -4.32 -2.16 -8.31
CA LYS A 166 -3.24 -1.71 -7.41
C LYS A 166 -1.98 -2.52 -7.69
N LEU A 167 -0.90 -1.87 -8.13
CA LEU A 167 0.33 -2.56 -8.48
C LEU A 167 1.01 -3.12 -7.21
N LEU A 168 1.31 -4.42 -7.24
CA LEU A 168 2.16 -5.12 -6.29
C LEU A 168 3.32 -5.77 -7.05
N LEU A 169 4.52 -5.20 -6.86
CA LEU A 169 5.75 -5.77 -7.38
C LEU A 169 6.27 -6.82 -6.39
N VAL A 170 6.55 -8.03 -6.89
CA VAL A 170 7.05 -9.14 -6.09
C VAL A 170 8.37 -9.65 -6.67
N ASP A 171 9.25 -10.13 -5.79
CA ASP A 171 10.43 -10.89 -6.16
C ASP A 171 10.42 -12.19 -5.37
N ASP A 172 10.18 -13.31 -6.04
CA ASP A 172 10.07 -14.62 -5.37
C ASP A 172 11.42 -15.14 -4.83
N LYS A 173 12.52 -14.46 -5.16
CA LYS A 173 13.86 -14.79 -4.67
C LYS A 173 14.29 -13.90 -3.51
N ALA A 174 13.53 -12.85 -3.20
CA ALA A 174 13.81 -11.99 -2.07
C ALA A 174 13.57 -12.72 -0.74
N SER A 175 14.32 -12.37 0.30
CA SER A 175 14.08 -12.83 1.66
C SER A 175 12.78 -12.26 2.25
N ASP A 176 12.37 -11.10 1.75
CA ASP A 176 11.26 -10.34 2.28
C ASP A 176 9.97 -10.75 1.57
N VAL A 177 8.89 -10.87 2.32
CA VAL A 177 7.58 -11.28 1.80
C VAL A 177 6.61 -10.10 1.86
N ALA A 178 6.10 -9.69 0.71
CA ALA A 178 5.02 -8.73 0.61
C ALA A 178 3.67 -9.46 0.46
N VAL A 179 2.70 -9.15 1.33
CA VAL A 179 1.34 -9.71 1.27
C VAL A 179 0.33 -8.58 1.23
N PHE A 180 -0.52 -8.56 0.21
CA PHE A 180 -1.58 -7.59 0.02
C PHE A 180 -2.89 -8.12 0.60
N PHE A 181 -3.50 -7.35 1.49
CA PHE A 181 -4.78 -7.67 2.12
C PHE A 181 -5.88 -6.78 1.54
N ASP A 182 -6.91 -7.39 0.97
CA ASP A 182 -8.07 -6.66 0.43
C ASP A 182 -9.31 -7.57 0.39
N ASP A 183 -10.48 -7.00 0.58
CA ASP A 183 -11.76 -7.71 0.55
C ASP A 183 -12.33 -7.87 -0.87
N HIS A 184 -11.82 -7.11 -1.83
CA HIS A 184 -12.18 -7.23 -3.25
C HIS A 184 -11.36 -8.28 -3.99
N ILE A 185 -10.41 -8.95 -3.33
CA ILE A 185 -9.76 -10.16 -3.89
C ILE A 185 -10.79 -11.28 -3.87
N GLU A 186 -11.10 -11.85 -5.04
CA GLU A 186 -12.13 -12.86 -5.18
C GLU A 186 -11.58 -14.28 -4.97
N ALA A 187 -12.47 -15.28 -5.00
CA ALA A 187 -12.08 -16.69 -4.84
C ALA A 187 -11.17 -17.19 -5.98
N HIS A 188 -11.37 -16.67 -7.19
CA HIS A 188 -10.74 -17.15 -8.43
C HIS A 188 -10.08 -16.03 -9.25
N HIS A 189 -10.03 -14.81 -8.74
CA HIS A 189 -9.53 -13.65 -9.47
C HIS A 189 -8.93 -12.61 -8.51
N SER A 190 -7.85 -11.92 -8.90
CA SER A 190 -7.24 -10.88 -8.05
C SER A 190 -8.11 -9.63 -7.97
N HIS A 191 -8.82 -9.32 -9.07
CA HIS A 191 -9.79 -8.24 -9.29
C HIS A 191 -9.29 -6.82 -9.01
N ILE A 192 -8.75 -6.55 -7.84
CA ILE A 192 -8.27 -5.23 -7.42
C ILE A 192 -6.75 -5.08 -7.41
N VAL A 193 -5.99 -6.19 -7.48
CA VAL A 193 -4.51 -6.18 -7.37
C VAL A 193 -3.85 -6.70 -8.65
N ASP A 194 -2.90 -5.92 -9.17
CA ASP A 194 -2.02 -6.25 -10.29
C ASP A 194 -0.69 -6.76 -9.74
N VAL A 195 -0.50 -8.08 -9.68
CA VAL A 195 0.73 -8.70 -9.17
C VAL A 195 1.70 -8.94 -10.32
N ARG A 196 2.89 -8.38 -10.23
CA ARG A 196 3.93 -8.51 -11.26
C ARG A 196 5.28 -8.89 -10.68
N ASP A 197 6.00 -9.73 -11.40
CA ASP A 197 7.41 -9.98 -11.11
C ASP A 197 8.21 -8.71 -11.35
N ALA A 198 8.95 -8.26 -10.34
CA ALA A 198 9.57 -6.94 -10.37
C ALA A 198 10.75 -6.85 -11.35
N LEU A 199 11.36 -7.99 -11.70
CA LEU A 199 12.50 -8.05 -12.63
C LEU A 199 12.05 -8.08 -14.09
N SER A 200 11.11 -8.96 -14.42
CA SER A 200 10.60 -9.16 -15.78
C SER A 200 9.43 -8.22 -16.13
N GLY A 201 8.68 -7.77 -15.13
CA GLY A 201 7.45 -7.00 -15.32
C GLY A 201 6.23 -7.82 -15.75
N GLU A 202 6.40 -9.13 -15.88
CA GLU A 202 5.34 -10.05 -16.30
C GLU A 202 4.30 -10.23 -15.18
N PRO A 203 3.00 -10.34 -15.53
CA PRO A 203 1.97 -10.67 -14.57
C PRO A 203 2.22 -12.04 -13.92
N VAL A 204 2.02 -12.13 -12.61
CA VAL A 204 2.06 -13.40 -11.87
C VAL A 204 0.66 -13.99 -11.85
N ALA A 205 0.53 -15.25 -12.28
CA ALA A 205 -0.76 -15.95 -12.29
C ALA A 205 -1.43 -15.94 -10.89
N PHE A 206 -2.76 -15.85 -10.88
CA PHE A 206 -3.51 -15.73 -9.63
C PHE A 206 -3.33 -16.96 -8.73
N GLU A 207 -3.26 -18.16 -9.31
CA GLU A 207 -3.05 -19.43 -8.64
C GLU A 207 -1.71 -19.47 -7.90
N THR A 208 -0.69 -18.79 -8.43
CA THR A 208 0.62 -18.63 -7.81
C THR A 208 0.59 -17.54 -6.72
N SER A 209 -0.20 -16.49 -6.93
CA SER A 209 -0.27 -15.33 -6.03
C SER A 209 -1.16 -15.55 -4.79
N ARG A 210 -2.27 -16.29 -4.94
CA ARG A 210 -3.29 -16.48 -3.89
C ARG A 210 -2.72 -17.25 -2.69
N GLY A 211 -2.81 -16.64 -1.51
CA GLY A 211 -2.31 -17.20 -0.25
C GLY A 211 -0.78 -17.09 -0.06
N LYS A 212 -0.10 -16.43 -1.02
CA LYS A 212 1.33 -16.11 -0.97
C LYS A 212 1.55 -14.60 -0.97
N PHE A 213 1.15 -13.92 -2.04
CA PHE A 213 1.24 -12.46 -2.19
C PHE A 213 -0.11 -11.77 -1.98
N LEU A 214 -1.21 -12.52 -2.12
CA LEU A 214 -2.57 -12.02 -1.98
C LEU A 214 -3.30 -12.74 -0.85
N GLN A 215 -3.84 -11.98 0.09
CA GLN A 215 -4.67 -12.48 1.16
C GLN A 215 -6.05 -11.81 1.08
N ARG A 216 -7.05 -12.59 0.65
CA ARG A 216 -8.45 -12.14 0.72
C ARG A 216 -8.85 -11.89 2.17
N VAL A 217 -9.47 -10.75 2.41
CA VAL A 217 -10.08 -10.39 3.69
C VAL A 217 -11.58 -10.69 3.63
N GLU A 218 -12.12 -11.27 4.70
CA GLU A 218 -13.56 -11.52 4.85
C GLU A 218 -14.16 -10.44 5.76
N PRO A 219 -14.93 -9.47 5.23
CA PRO A 219 -15.34 -8.28 5.99
C PRO A 219 -16.11 -8.61 7.26
N PHE A 220 -17.03 -9.57 7.21
CA PHE A 220 -17.81 -9.98 8.39
C PHE A 220 -16.89 -10.48 9.50
N ALA A 221 -15.98 -11.40 9.19
CA ALA A 221 -15.04 -11.94 10.16
C ALA A 221 -14.07 -10.86 10.67
N ALA A 222 -13.58 -10.00 9.78
CA ALA A 222 -12.72 -8.87 10.15
C ALA A 222 -13.43 -7.88 11.09
N ILE A 223 -14.75 -7.72 11.01
CA ILE A 223 -15.53 -6.87 11.92
C ILE A 223 -15.79 -7.58 13.26
N THR A 224 -16.13 -8.87 13.23
CA THR A 224 -16.63 -9.59 14.42
C THR A 224 -15.55 -10.27 15.25
N ASP A 225 -14.40 -10.59 14.66
CA ASP A 225 -13.29 -11.25 15.35
C ASP A 225 -12.14 -10.27 15.61
N PRO A 226 -11.90 -9.87 16.88
CA PRO A 226 -10.79 -8.99 17.25
C PRO A 226 -9.42 -9.51 16.85
N ASN A 227 -9.24 -10.82 16.70
CA ASN A 227 -7.96 -11.46 16.39
C ASN A 227 -7.80 -11.81 14.91
N TYR A 228 -8.71 -11.34 14.05
CA TYR A 228 -8.75 -11.73 12.64
C TYR A 228 -7.41 -11.52 11.92
N PHE A 229 -6.90 -10.29 11.93
CA PHE A 229 -5.65 -9.95 11.26
C PHE A 229 -4.43 -10.57 11.94
N THR A 230 -4.42 -10.70 13.27
CA THR A 230 -3.37 -11.41 14.01
C THR A 230 -3.28 -12.87 13.56
N THR A 231 -4.41 -13.55 13.45
CA THR A 231 -4.47 -14.96 13.01
C THR A 231 -3.99 -15.12 11.57
N LEU A 232 -4.33 -14.20 10.68
CA LEU A 232 -3.83 -14.22 9.30
C LEU A 232 -2.32 -13.98 9.25
N PHE A 233 -1.82 -13.00 10.00
CA PHE A 233 -0.40 -12.70 10.08
C PHE A 233 0.40 -13.89 10.62
N GLU A 234 -0.02 -14.51 11.72
CA GLU A 234 0.66 -15.67 12.30
C GLU A 234 0.77 -16.83 11.33
N LYS A 235 -0.28 -17.09 10.53
CA LYS A 235 -0.25 -18.13 9.48
C LYS A 235 0.74 -17.83 8.35
N ILE A 236 1.02 -16.56 8.08
CA ILE A 236 1.97 -16.14 7.05
C ILE A 236 3.39 -16.34 7.57
N VAL A 237 3.69 -15.86 8.78
CA VAL A 237 5.05 -15.92 9.35
C VAL A 237 5.44 -17.29 9.90
N SER A 238 4.49 -18.22 10.05
CA SER A 238 4.76 -19.61 10.47
C SER A 238 5.14 -20.56 9.33
N LYS A 239 5.03 -20.11 8.07
CA LYS A 239 5.38 -20.91 6.88
C LYS A 239 6.88 -20.80 6.59
#